data_AF-A0A1R1L5Z3-F1
#
_entry.id   AF-A0A1R1L5Z3-F1
#
_cell.length_a   1.000
_cell.length_b   1.000
_cell.length_c   1.000
_cell.angle_alpha   90.00
_cell.angle_beta   90.00
_cell.angle_gamma   90.00
#
_symmetry.space_group_name_H-M   'P 1'
#
loop_
_entity.id
_entity.type
_entity.pdbx_description
1 polymer ?
#
loop_
_entity_poly.entity_id
_entity_poly.type
_entity_poly.pdbx_seq_one_letter_code
_entity_poly.pdbx_strand_id
1 'polypeptide(L)'
;MINGVLWRTRTGAPWRDLPAPYGPWKTVYNRHRRWSADGTWEKVLDSLRTGAGHHSPDGPWLVSIDGTVIRAHHHAAGARHEPPEDVPAERLAPILLEDVTVPAGHTGGAGE
;
A
#
# COMPACT_ATOMS: atom_id res chain seq x y z
N MET A 1 -7.53 -10.17 -13.62
CA MET A 1 -6.24 -9.57 -13.16
C MET A 1 -6.44 -8.54 -12.05
N ILE A 2 -6.90 -7.31 -12.32
CA ILE A 2 -7.06 -6.27 -11.26
C ILE A 2 -8.04 -6.71 -10.17
N ASN A 3 -9.17 -7.30 -10.54
CA ASN A 3 -10.12 -7.89 -9.57
C ASN A 3 -9.46 -8.93 -8.65
N GLY A 4 -8.45 -9.65 -9.14
CA GLY A 4 -7.69 -10.60 -8.33
C GLY A 4 -6.77 -9.91 -7.32
N VAL A 5 -6.17 -8.78 -7.70
CA VAL A 5 -5.42 -7.92 -6.76
C VAL A 5 -6.37 -7.40 -5.68
N LEU A 6 -7.51 -6.84 -6.07
CA LEU A 6 -8.49 -6.28 -5.14
C LEU A 6 -9.03 -7.35 -4.18
N TRP A 7 -9.33 -8.55 -4.69
CA TRP A 7 -9.74 -9.68 -3.87
C TRP A 7 -8.66 -10.03 -2.84
N ARG A 8 -7.40 -10.19 -3.28
CA ARG A 8 -6.28 -10.54 -2.38
C ARG A 8 -6.06 -9.46 -1.32
N THR A 9 -6.10 -8.18 -1.69
CA THR A 9 -5.94 -7.07 -0.75
C THR A 9 -7.07 -7.04 0.27
N ARG A 10 -8.31 -7.31 -0.15
CA ARG A 10 -9.47 -7.37 0.75
C ARG A 10 -9.40 -8.55 1.73
N THR A 11 -8.95 -9.72 1.28
CA THR A 11 -8.98 -10.95 2.09
C THR A 11 -7.71 -11.19 2.90
N GLY A 12 -6.58 -10.61 2.48
CA GLY A 12 -5.27 -10.91 3.04
C GLY A 12 -4.78 -12.33 2.76
N ALA A 13 -5.49 -13.09 1.91
CA ALA A 13 -5.17 -14.48 1.63
C ALA A 13 -3.80 -14.62 0.95
N PRO A 14 -3.10 -15.75 1.15
CA PRO A 14 -1.88 -16.07 0.41
C PRO A 14 -2.12 -15.95 -1.10
N TRP A 15 -1.14 -15.42 -1.84
CA TRP A 15 -1.26 -15.27 -3.30
C TRP A 15 -1.58 -16.60 -4.00
N ARG A 16 -1.06 -17.72 -3.49
CA ARG A 16 -1.30 -19.06 -4.05
C ARG A 16 -2.76 -19.51 -3.96
N ASP A 17 -3.53 -18.90 -3.07
CA ASP A 17 -4.93 -19.26 -2.80
C ASP A 17 -5.90 -18.38 -3.61
N LEU A 18 -5.39 -17.62 -4.58
CA LEU A 18 -6.22 -16.81 -5.46
C LEU A 18 -7.24 -17.68 -6.22
N PRO A 19 -8.55 -17.37 -6.14
CA PRO A 19 -9.56 -18.12 -6.86
C PRO A 19 -9.34 -18.14 -8.36
N ALA A 20 -9.57 -19.29 -8.99
CA ALA A 20 -9.41 -19.52 -10.43
C ALA A 20 -10.12 -18.48 -11.32
N PRO A 21 -11.32 -17.96 -10.99
CA PRO A 21 -11.98 -16.92 -11.79
C PRO A 21 -11.16 -15.63 -11.97
N TYR A 22 -10.19 -15.34 -11.10
CA TYR A 22 -9.33 -14.17 -11.22
C TYR A 22 -8.11 -14.37 -12.14
N GLY A 23 -7.90 -15.62 -12.57
CA GLY A 23 -6.79 -16.05 -13.41
C GLY A 23 -5.57 -16.56 -12.62
N PRO A 24 -4.45 -16.87 -13.31
CA PRO A 24 -3.27 -17.43 -12.66
C PRO A 24 -2.67 -16.47 -11.63
N TRP A 25 -2.47 -16.95 -10.40
CA TRP A 25 -1.98 -16.11 -9.31
C TRP A 25 -0.63 -15.44 -9.61
N LYS A 26 0.28 -16.12 -10.32
CA LYS A 26 1.58 -15.57 -10.71
C LYS A 26 1.42 -14.31 -11.57
N THR A 27 0.48 -14.32 -12.50
CA THR A 27 0.21 -13.18 -13.38
C THR A 27 -0.33 -11.99 -12.60
N VAL A 28 -1.25 -12.25 -11.67
CA VAL A 28 -1.82 -11.21 -10.79
C VAL A 28 -0.77 -10.64 -9.85
N TYR A 29 0.03 -11.50 -9.23
CA TYR A 29 1.15 -11.11 -8.36
C TYR A 29 2.19 -10.27 -9.13
N ASN A 30 2.63 -10.73 -10.30
CA ASN A 30 3.64 -10.02 -11.09
C ASN A 30 3.14 -8.65 -11.54
N ARG A 31 1.85 -8.53 -11.88
CA ARG A 31 1.24 -7.23 -12.17
C ARG A 31 1.26 -6.33 -10.95
N HIS A 32 0.78 -6.83 -9.81
CA HIS A 32 0.74 -6.08 -8.57
C HIS A 32 2.14 -5.58 -8.19
N ARG A 33 3.14 -6.48 -8.16
CA ARG A 33 4.54 -6.15 -7.85
C ARG A 33 5.07 -5.04 -8.76
N ARG A 34 4.87 -5.17 -10.08
CA ARG A 34 5.35 -4.17 -11.04
C ARG A 34 4.71 -2.81 -10.80
N TRP A 35 3.40 -2.78 -10.62
CA TRP A 35 2.67 -1.52 -10.39
C TRP A 35 3.01 -0.87 -9.05
N SER A 36 3.31 -1.69 -8.02
CA SER A 36 3.85 -1.22 -6.75
C SER A 36 5.31 -0.76 -6.84
N ALA A 37 6.03 -1.13 -7.90
CA ALA A 37 7.42 -0.73 -8.14
C ALA A 37 7.53 0.50 -9.05
N ASP A 38 6.55 0.73 -9.93
CA ASP A 38 6.54 1.83 -10.93
C ASP A 38 5.56 2.99 -10.63
N GLY A 39 4.67 2.83 -9.65
CA GLY A 39 3.92 3.95 -9.05
C GLY A 39 2.52 4.05 -9.63
N THR A 40 2.11 3.01 -10.35
CA THR A 40 0.83 2.98 -11.02
C THR A 40 -0.32 2.94 -10.02
N TRP A 41 -0.16 2.35 -8.84
CA TRP A 41 -1.23 2.32 -7.83
C TRP A 41 -1.58 3.71 -7.31
N GLU A 42 -0.56 4.54 -7.10
CA GLU A 42 -0.66 5.93 -6.69
C GLU A 42 -1.42 6.74 -7.74
N LYS A 43 -1.04 6.58 -9.02
CA LYS A 43 -1.73 7.23 -10.16
C LYS A 43 -3.19 6.80 -10.29
N VAL A 44 -3.48 5.51 -10.08
CA VAL A 44 -4.85 4.99 -10.09
C VAL A 44 -5.65 5.59 -8.94
N LEU A 45 -5.07 5.64 -7.73
CA LEU A 45 -5.70 6.26 -6.58
C LEU A 45 -6.01 7.73 -6.82
N ASP A 46 -5.07 8.50 -7.37
CA ASP A 46 -5.27 9.93 -7.68
C ASP A 46 -6.36 10.15 -8.74
N SER A 47 -6.42 9.28 -9.75
CA SER A 47 -7.48 9.31 -10.76
C SER A 47 -8.85 9.01 -10.15
N LEU A 48 -8.94 8.02 -9.25
CA LEU A 48 -10.18 7.68 -8.55
C LEU A 48 -10.63 8.80 -7.60
N ARG A 49 -9.69 9.47 -6.91
CA ARG A 49 -9.96 10.63 -6.06
C ARG A 49 -10.59 11.77 -6.87
N THR A 50 -9.99 12.07 -8.02
CA THR A 50 -10.49 13.09 -8.96
C THR A 50 -11.91 12.75 -9.43
N GLY A 51 -12.13 11.51 -9.86
CA GLY A 51 -13.43 11.06 -10.38
C GLY A 51 -14.56 11.01 -9.32
N ALA A 52 -14.22 10.81 -8.05
CA ALA A 52 -15.19 10.73 -6.95
C ALA A 52 -15.70 12.10 -6.48
N GLY A 53 -15.27 13.21 -7.08
CA GLY A 53 -15.68 14.54 -6.63
C GLY A 53 -15.19 14.86 -5.21
N HIS A 54 -14.00 14.41 -4.85
CA HIS A 54 -13.26 15.03 -3.75
C HIS A 54 -12.53 16.25 -4.33
N HIS A 55 -13.19 17.41 -4.29
CA HIS A 55 -12.83 18.64 -5.03
C HIS A 55 -11.70 19.46 -4.39
N SER A 56 -11.01 18.92 -3.39
CA SER A 56 -9.77 19.55 -2.95
C SER A 56 -8.63 18.65 -3.42
N PRO A 57 -7.93 19.04 -4.50
CA PRO A 57 -6.67 18.40 -4.91
C PRO A 57 -5.69 18.24 -3.73
N ASP A 58 -5.84 19.09 -2.71
CA ASP A 58 -4.98 19.22 -1.54
C ASP A 58 -5.70 18.86 -0.21
N GLY A 59 -6.92 18.35 -0.27
CA GLY A 59 -7.73 18.04 0.91
C GLY A 59 -7.26 16.74 1.54
N PRO A 60 -6.85 16.73 2.82
CA PRO A 60 -6.22 15.55 3.41
C PRO A 60 -7.23 14.41 3.55
N TRP A 61 -6.91 13.26 2.98
CA TRP A 61 -7.57 12.00 3.33
C TRP A 61 -6.89 11.45 4.58
N LEU A 62 -7.65 11.33 5.67
CA LEU A 62 -7.17 10.64 6.85
C LEU A 62 -7.17 9.13 6.58
N VAL A 63 -5.99 8.54 6.38
CA VAL A 63 -5.82 7.10 6.23
C VAL A 63 -5.19 6.58 7.52
N SER A 64 -5.87 5.66 8.20
CA SER A 64 -5.31 4.93 9.34
C SER A 64 -4.81 3.57 8.87
N ILE A 65 -3.53 3.29 9.12
CA ILE A 65 -2.91 1.98 8.88
C ILE A 65 -2.57 1.40 10.24
N ASP A 66 -3.08 0.22 10.54
CA ASP A 66 -2.68 -0.55 11.72
C ASP A 66 -1.81 -1.74 11.29
N GLY A 67 -0.80 -2.05 12.09
CA GLY A 67 0.13 -3.14 11.82
C GLY A 67 0.87 -3.55 13.07
N THR A 68 1.28 -4.82 13.15
CA THR A 68 2.08 -5.35 14.26
C THR A 68 3.49 -5.65 13.80
N VAL A 69 4.49 -5.21 14.57
CA VAL A 69 5.90 -5.57 14.35
C VAL A 69 6.30 -6.65 15.35
N ILE A 70 6.76 -7.79 14.85
CA ILE A 70 7.23 -8.92 15.66
C ILE A 70 8.69 -9.19 15.31
N ARG A 71 9.55 -9.43 16.32
CA ARG A 71 10.94 -9.81 16.07
C ARG A 71 11.00 -11.14 15.33
N ALA A 72 11.74 -11.17 14.23
CA ALA A 72 12.06 -12.41 13.56
C ALA A 72 13.04 -13.24 14.42
N HIS A 73 12.94 -14.57 14.32
CA HIS A 73 13.90 -15.48 14.94
C HIS A 73 15.28 -15.33 14.29
N HIS A 74 16.37 -15.59 15.01
CA HIS A 74 17.73 -15.37 14.50
C HIS A 74 18.04 -16.16 13.22
N HIS A 75 17.41 -17.32 13.00
CA HIS A 75 17.51 -18.07 11.74
C HIS A 75 16.90 -17.37 10.51
N ALA A 76 16.16 -16.27 10.68
CA ALA A 76 15.65 -15.45 9.58
C ALA A 76 16.70 -14.46 9.02
N ALA A 77 17.90 -14.40 9.59
CA ALA A 77 18.96 -13.46 9.19
C ALA A 77 19.60 -13.74 7.81
N GLY A 78 19.10 -14.72 7.05
CA GLY A 78 19.64 -15.08 5.72
C GLY A 78 19.04 -14.32 4.54
N ALA A 79 18.15 -13.35 4.77
CA ALA A 79 17.56 -12.56 3.69
C ALA A 79 18.61 -11.69 3.00
N ARG A 80 18.40 -11.39 1.70
CA ARG A 80 19.30 -10.52 0.94
C ARG A 80 19.27 -9.10 1.49
N HIS A 81 20.43 -8.47 1.69
CA HIS A 81 20.54 -7.09 2.19
C HIS A 81 20.40 -6.05 1.07
N GLU A 82 20.66 -6.45 -0.18
CA GLU A 82 20.54 -5.57 -1.33
C GLU A 82 19.09 -5.42 -1.81
N PRO A 83 18.63 -4.17 -2.04
CA PRO A 83 17.29 -3.90 -2.54
C PRO A 83 17.08 -4.53 -3.94
N PRO A 84 15.84 -4.83 -4.34
CA PRO A 84 15.56 -5.27 -5.70
C PRO A 84 16.03 -4.25 -6.73
N GLU A 85 16.79 -4.69 -7.75
CA GLU A 85 17.31 -3.81 -8.81
C GLU A 85 16.18 -3.18 -9.64
N ASP A 86 15.02 -3.82 -9.69
CA ASP A 86 13.86 -3.37 -10.46
C ASP A 86 12.96 -2.36 -9.71
N VAL A 87 13.36 -1.92 -8.51
CA VAL A 87 12.63 -0.93 -7.71
C VAL A 87 13.55 0.27 -7.43
N PRO A 88 13.17 1.50 -7.80
CA PRO A 88 13.95 2.69 -7.49
C PRO A 88 14.24 2.85 -5.99
N ALA A 89 15.42 3.36 -5.62
CA ALA A 89 15.82 3.47 -4.22
C ALA A 89 14.90 4.40 -3.42
N GLU A 90 14.41 5.47 -4.04
CA GLU A 90 13.51 6.47 -3.46
C GLU A 90 12.18 5.85 -3.01
N ARG A 91 11.79 4.73 -3.62
CA ARG A 91 10.57 3.99 -3.31
C ARG A 91 10.71 3.08 -2.10
N LEU A 92 11.93 2.64 -1.84
CA LEU A 92 12.27 1.79 -0.71
C LEU A 92 12.72 2.62 0.50
N ALA A 93 12.95 3.92 0.30
CA ALA A 93 13.30 4.84 1.36
C ALA A 93 12.19 4.86 2.42
N PRO A 94 12.52 4.68 3.70
CA PRO A 94 11.55 4.82 4.77
C PRO A 94 11.04 6.26 4.79
N ILE A 95 9.72 6.43 4.84
CA ILE A 95 9.12 7.73 5.15
C ILE A 95 9.36 7.98 6.63
N LEU A 96 10.08 9.05 6.96
CA LEU A 96 10.28 9.43 8.34
C LEU A 96 9.02 10.10 8.86
N LEU A 97 8.71 9.88 10.15
CA LEU A 97 7.51 10.46 10.77
C LEU A 97 7.53 12.00 10.69
N GLU A 98 8.71 12.61 10.74
CA GLU A 98 8.90 14.06 10.57
C GLU A 98 8.47 14.59 9.19
N ASP A 99 8.47 13.74 8.16
CA ASP A 99 8.03 14.08 6.81
C ASP A 99 6.51 13.94 6.63
N VAL A 100 5.80 13.37 7.61
CA VAL A 100 4.35 13.17 7.56
C VAL A 100 3.63 14.41 8.07
N THR A 101 3.01 15.17 7.16
CA THR A 101 2.15 16.30 7.53
C THR A 101 0.80 15.79 8.03
N VAL A 102 0.58 15.81 9.34
CA VAL A 102 -0.73 15.51 9.95
C VAL A 102 -1.56 16.80 9.99
N PRO A 103 -2.73 16.87 9.32
CA PRO A 103 -3.59 18.05 9.42
C PRO A 103 -4.11 18.22 10.85
N ALA A 104 -4.27 19.46 11.31
CA ALA A 104 -4.77 19.77 12.64
C ALA A 104 -6.14 19.09 12.88
N GLY A 105 -6.16 18.10 13.77
CA GLY A 105 -7.38 17.43 14.19
C GLY A 105 -8.31 18.41 14.88
N HIS A 106 -9.54 18.50 14.40
CA HIS A 106 -10.61 19.24 15.08
C HIS A 106 -11.12 18.33 16.20
N THR A 107 -10.39 18.26 17.31
CA THR A 107 -10.91 17.63 18.52
C THR A 107 -11.98 18.58 19.06
N GLY A 108 -13.24 18.30 18.72
CA GLY A 108 -14.38 18.96 19.32
C GLY A 108 -14.31 18.79 20.83
N GLY A 109 -14.07 19.90 21.54
CA GLY A 109 -14.23 19.97 22.97
C GLY A 109 -15.68 19.66 23.31
N ALA A 110 -15.89 18.49 23.94
CA ALA A 110 -17.11 18.22 24.68
C ALA A 110 -17.20 19.23 25.84
N GLY A 111 -18.40 19.74 26.06
CA GLY A 111 -18.68 20.82 26.98
C GLY A 111 -18.35 20.54 28.44
N GLU A 112 -18.13 21.63 29.16
CA GLU A 112 -18.55 21.82 30.54
C GLU A 112 -19.82 22.68 30.56
#